data_AF-A0A7C6JLN4-F1
#
_entry.id   AF-A0A7C6JLN4-F1
#
_cell.length_a   1.000
_cell.length_b   1.000
_cell.length_c   1.000
_cell.angle_alpha   90.00
_cell.angle_beta   90.00
_cell.angle_gamma   90.00
#
_symmetry.space_group_name_H-M   'P 1'
#
loop_
_entity.id
_entity.type
_entity.pdbx_description
1 polymer ?
#
loop_
_entity_poly.entity_id
_entity_poly.type
_entity_poly.pdbx_seq_one_letter_code
_entity_poly.pdbx_strand_id
1 'polypeptide(L)'
;MTRLFKIITNWFKIQRLRFQMRPARLKRAIKKANRLHERDGKRYRVFFFGDRYHVWNRMEIRRRQASGLLKRSKKAGEDFDGICFHDTNANKN
;
A
#
# COMPACT_ATOMS: atom_id res chain seq x y z
N MET A 1 29.46 -14.26 -10.32
CA MET A 1 28.23 -13.44 -10.21
C MET A 1 27.76 -13.41 -8.76
N THR A 2 27.93 -12.27 -8.13
CA THR A 2 27.88 -11.97 -6.68
C THR A 2 26.55 -12.35 -6.01
N ARG A 3 26.62 -12.97 -4.82
CA ARG A 3 25.46 -13.36 -3.97
C ARG A 3 24.40 -12.26 -3.81
N LEU A 4 24.81 -10.98 -3.84
CA LEU A 4 23.91 -9.82 -3.83
C LEU A 4 22.89 -9.80 -4.98
N PHE A 5 23.31 -10.14 -6.20
CA PHE A 5 22.44 -10.14 -7.38
C PHE A 5 21.34 -11.19 -7.26
N LYS A 6 21.65 -12.34 -6.63
CA LYS A 6 20.68 -13.41 -6.33
C LYS A 6 19.65 -12.97 -5.29
N ILE A 7 20.04 -12.17 -4.29
CA ILE A 7 19.12 -11.65 -3.25
C ILE A 7 18.16 -10.63 -3.86
N ILE A 8 18.67 -9.68 -4.64
CA ILE A 8 17.89 -8.64 -5.31
C ILE A 8 16.89 -9.27 -6.30
N THR A 9 17.34 -10.21 -7.12
CA THR A 9 16.46 -10.91 -8.08
C THR A 9 15.41 -11.79 -7.41
N ASN A 10 15.72 -12.42 -6.25
CA ASN A 10 14.72 -13.13 -5.46
C ASN A 10 13.68 -12.19 -4.84
N TRP A 11 14.10 -11.01 -4.39
CA TRP A 11 13.19 -9.98 -3.87
C TRP A 11 12.23 -9.49 -4.96
N PHE A 12 12.75 -9.19 -6.15
CA PHE A 12 11.93 -8.86 -7.32
C PHE A 12 11.04 -10.03 -7.77
N LYS A 13 11.50 -11.29 -7.67
CA LYS A 13 10.67 -12.48 -7.94
C LYS A 13 9.53 -12.64 -6.95
N ILE A 14 9.76 -12.42 -5.65
CA ILE A 14 8.74 -12.49 -4.60
C ILE A 14 7.72 -11.36 -4.74
N GLN A 15 8.18 -10.14 -5.07
CA GLN A 15 7.31 -9.00 -5.38
C GLN A 15 6.48 -9.27 -6.65
N ARG A 16 7.09 -9.85 -7.69
CA ARG A 16 6.43 -10.26 -8.95
C ARG A 16 5.47 -11.45 -8.77
N LEU A 17 5.69 -12.31 -7.77
CA LEU A 17 4.80 -13.44 -7.42
C LEU A 17 3.63 -13.01 -6.51
N ARG A 18 3.82 -12.07 -5.58
CA ARG A 18 2.72 -11.47 -4.82
C ARG A 18 1.82 -10.59 -5.69
N PHE A 19 2.36 -10.05 -6.77
CA PHE A 19 1.70 -9.13 -7.69
C PHE A 19 1.86 -9.60 -9.13
N GLN A 20 1.20 -10.70 -9.50
CA GLN A 20 0.82 -10.88 -10.90
C GLN A 20 0.04 -9.64 -11.33
N MET A 21 0.72 -8.76 -12.08
CA MET A 21 0.28 -7.51 -12.64
C MET A 21 -1.21 -7.53 -12.99
N ARG A 22 -2.06 -6.99 -12.11
CA ARG A 22 -3.40 -6.51 -12.48
C ARG A 22 -3.30 -5.00 -12.60
N PRO A 23 -2.65 -4.47 -13.67
CA PRO A 23 -2.43 -3.04 -13.83
C PRO A 23 -3.76 -2.27 -13.81
N ALA A 24 -4.84 -2.90 -14.28
CA ALA A 24 -6.19 -2.37 -14.17
C ALA A 24 -6.65 -2.16 -12.72
N ARG A 25 -6.38 -3.11 -11.80
CA ARG A 25 -6.74 -2.97 -10.39
C ARG A 25 -5.88 -1.92 -9.70
N LEU A 26 -4.58 -1.88 -9.99
CA LEU A 26 -3.69 -0.83 -9.49
C LEU A 26 -4.14 0.56 -9.96
N LYS A 27 -4.40 0.73 -11.26
CA LYS A 27 -4.90 1.98 -11.82
C LYS A 27 -6.24 2.39 -11.19
N ARG A 28 -7.16 1.45 -10.97
CA ARG A 28 -8.43 1.70 -10.26
C ARG A 28 -8.21 2.09 -8.80
N ALA A 29 -7.28 1.44 -8.10
CA ALA A 29 -6.96 1.74 -6.72
C ALA A 29 -6.37 3.14 -6.56
N ILE A 30 -5.39 3.49 -7.40
CA ILE A 30 -4.79 4.83 -7.45
C ILE A 30 -5.84 5.88 -7.80
N LYS A 31 -6.65 5.65 -8.86
CA LYS A 31 -7.73 6.58 -9.23
C LYS A 31 -8.73 6.79 -8.09
N LYS A 32 -9.04 5.74 -7.34
CA LYS A 32 -9.91 5.84 -6.15
C LYS A 32 -9.24 6.66 -5.04
N ALA A 33 -7.96 6.43 -4.77
CA ALA A 33 -7.21 7.17 -3.77
C ALA A 33 -7.14 8.66 -4.10
N ASN A 34 -6.81 9.01 -5.35
CA ASN A 34 -6.76 10.39 -5.81
C ASN A 34 -8.13 11.07 -5.73
N ARG A 35 -9.20 10.41 -6.20
CA ARG A 35 -10.56 10.95 -6.09
C ARG A 35 -10.97 11.22 -4.65
N LEU A 36 -10.61 10.33 -3.72
CA LEU A 36 -10.92 10.53 -2.30
C LEU A 36 -10.11 11.68 -1.72
N HIS A 37 -8.83 11.79 -2.08
CA HIS A 37 -7.95 12.89 -1.71
C HIS A 37 -8.47 14.24 -2.24
N GLU A 38 -8.85 14.31 -3.52
CA GLU A 38 -9.44 15.50 -4.14
C GLU A 38 -10.74 15.93 -3.44
N ARG A 39 -11.53 14.95 -2.95
CA ARG A 39 -12.82 15.22 -2.30
C ARG A 39 -12.70 15.79 -0.89
N ASP A 40 -11.77 15.29 -0.08
CA ASP A 40 -11.70 15.65 1.35
C ASP A 40 -10.33 16.14 1.84
N GLY A 41 -9.34 16.24 0.93
CA GLY A 41 -7.97 16.68 1.21
C GLY A 41 -7.13 15.70 2.04
N LYS A 42 -7.66 14.55 2.45
CA LYS A 42 -6.96 13.63 3.35
C LYS A 42 -5.96 12.77 2.61
N ARG A 43 -4.91 12.35 3.32
CA ARG A 43 -3.89 11.42 2.82
C ARG A 43 -4.46 10.00 2.74
N TYR A 44 -4.46 9.40 1.56
CA TYR A 44 -4.90 8.03 1.32
C TYR A 44 -3.74 7.14 0.88
N ARG A 45 -3.76 5.90 1.38
CA ARG A 45 -2.76 4.87 1.08
C ARG A 45 -3.42 3.68 0.39
N VAL A 46 -2.75 3.14 -0.62
CA VAL A 46 -3.17 1.94 -1.32
C VAL A 46 -2.44 0.73 -0.76
N PHE A 47 -3.19 -0.27 -0.35
CA PHE A 47 -2.69 -1.57 0.12
C PHE A 47 -3.27 -2.68 -0.72
N PHE A 48 -2.54 -3.78 -0.84
CA PHE A 48 -3.02 -4.99 -1.47
C PHE A 48 -2.85 -6.16 -0.50
N PHE A 49 -3.97 -6.85 -0.24
CA PHE A 49 -4.02 -8.03 0.61
C PHE A 49 -4.54 -9.18 -0.25
N GLY A 50 -3.64 -10.06 -0.67
CA GLY A 50 -3.96 -11.09 -1.66
C GLY A 50 -4.41 -10.47 -2.98
N ASP A 51 -5.64 -10.80 -3.41
CA ASP A 51 -6.20 -10.32 -4.67
C ASP A 51 -6.96 -8.98 -4.54
N ARG A 52 -7.25 -8.52 -3.32
CA ARG A 52 -8.04 -7.31 -3.08
C ARG A 52 -7.14 -6.11 -2.83
N TYR A 53 -7.56 -4.97 -3.36
CA TYR A 53 -6.96 -3.69 -3.02
C TYR A 53 -7.82 -2.95 -2.01
N HIS A 54 -7.16 -2.16 -1.19
CA HIS A 54 -7.76 -1.35 -0.16
C HIS A 54 -7.16 0.04 -0.20
N VAL A 55 -7.99 1.06 -0.01
CA VAL A 55 -7.59 2.46 0.00
C VAL A 55 -8.00 3.02 1.34
N TRP A 56 -7.03 3.35 2.20
CA TRP A 56 -7.30 3.76 3.58
C TRP A 56 -6.57 5.05 3.94
N ASN A 57 -7.28 5.93 4.64
CA ASN A 57 -6.67 7.03 5.37
C ASN A 57 -6.22 6.58 6.78
N ARG A 58 -5.58 7.49 7.54
CA ARG A 58 -5.05 7.18 8.88
C ARG A 58 -6.13 6.71 9.86
N MET A 59 -7.32 7.32 9.82
CA MET A 59 -8.43 6.97 10.72
C MET A 59 -8.99 5.58 10.39
N GLU A 60 -9.08 5.27 9.11
CA GLU A 60 -9.50 3.97 8.61
C GLU A 60 -8.53 2.84 8.97
N ILE A 61 -7.23 3.13 9.01
CA ILE A 61 -6.21 2.18 9.52
C ILE A 61 -6.44 1.94 11.01
N ARG A 62 -6.58 3.01 11.81
CA ARG A 62 -6.84 2.90 13.25
C ARG A 62 -8.13 2.11 13.55
N ARG A 63 -9.21 2.34 12.80
CA ARG A 63 -10.47 1.59 12.94
C ARG A 63 -10.25 0.09 12.69
N ARG A 64 -9.43 -0.28 11.70
CA ARG A 64 -9.11 -1.68 11.39
C ARG A 64 -8.16 -2.32 12.42
N GLN A 65 -7.32 -1.53 13.07
CA GLN A 65 -6.58 -1.98 14.23
C GLN A 65 -7.49 -2.23 15.43
N ALA A 66 -8.48 -1.37 15.65
CA ALA A 66 -9.48 -1.57 16.68
C ALA A 66 -10.34 -2.82 16.44
N SER A 67 -10.63 -3.16 15.17
CA SER A 67 -11.36 -4.36 14.80
C SER A 67 -10.52 -5.64 14.77
N GLY A 68 -9.22 -5.58 15.09
CA GLY A 68 -8.31 -6.73 15.05
C GLY A 68 -7.84 -7.17 13.66
N LEU A 69 -8.28 -6.50 12.58
CA LEU A 69 -7.86 -6.82 11.21
C LEU A 69 -6.38 -6.47 10.98
N LEU A 70 -5.90 -5.45 11.66
CA LEU A 70 -4.51 -4.99 11.59
C LEU A 70 -3.88 -5.05 12.98
N LYS A 71 -2.58 -5.38 13.06
CA LYS A 71 -1.86 -5.40 14.34
C LYS A 71 -1.88 -4.01 14.99
N ARG A 72 -2.38 -3.94 16.24
CA ARG A 72 -2.40 -2.71 17.04
C ARG A 72 -1.01 -2.16 17.36
N SER A 73 -0.01 -3.03 17.43
CA SER A 73 1.39 -2.64 17.69
C SER A 73 2.04 -1.86 16.55
N LYS A 74 1.44 -1.84 15.35
CA LYS A 74 1.97 -1.14 14.18
C LYS A 74 1.49 0.30 14.13
N LYS A 75 2.37 1.26 13.89
CA LYS A 75 2.03 2.68 13.78
C LYS A 75 1.36 2.96 12.43
N ALA A 76 0.12 3.45 12.43
CA ALA A 76 -0.67 3.77 11.24
C ALA A 76 -0.03 4.76 10.23
N GLY A 77 1.03 5.46 10.62
CA GLY A 77 1.86 6.29 9.73
C GLY A 77 3.09 5.50 9.30
N GLU A 78 4.15 5.55 10.08
CA GLU A 78 5.47 4.98 9.78
C GLU A 78 5.45 3.52 9.24
N ASP A 79 4.86 2.58 10.00
CA ASP A 79 4.85 1.17 9.59
C ASP A 79 3.98 0.92 8.34
N PHE A 80 2.89 1.67 8.19
CA PHE A 80 1.97 1.50 7.07
C PHE A 80 2.40 2.26 5.81
N ASP A 81 3.14 3.36 5.97
CA ASP A 81 3.76 4.10 4.87
C ASP A 81 4.81 3.20 4.18
N GLY A 82 5.61 2.45 4.96
CA GLY A 82 6.65 1.56 4.43
C GLY A 82 6.15 0.32 3.66
N ILE A 83 4.86 -0.01 3.76
CA ILE A 83 4.25 -1.18 3.08
C ILE A 83 3.15 -0.78 2.07
N CYS A 84 2.89 0.51 1.90
CA CYS A 84 1.88 0.98 0.97
C CYS A 84 2.42 0.98 -0.47
N PHE A 85 1.52 0.75 -1.43
CA PHE A 85 1.85 0.74 -2.86
C PHE A 85 1.82 2.13 -3.47
N HIS A 86 0.97 2.99 -2.92
CA HIS A 86 0.80 4.35 -3.39
C HIS A 86 0.26 5.19 -2.23
N ASP A 87 0.80 6.40 -2.12
CA ASP A 87 0.39 7.40 -1.16
C ASP A 87 0.11 8.70 -1.91
N THR A 88 -1.09 9.26 -1.71
CA THR A 88 -1.52 10.46 -2.41
C THR A 88 -0.69 11.69 -2.05
N ASN A 89 0.00 11.70 -0.89
CA ASN A 89 0.87 12.80 -0.49
C ASN A 89 2.34 12.62 -0.89
N ALA A 90 2.73 11.49 -1.49
CA ALA A 90 4.12 11.25 -1.86
C ALA A 90 4.63 12.21 -2.97
N ASN A 91 3.71 12.86 -3.72
CA ASN A 91 4.02 13.84 -4.76
C ASN A 91 4.19 15.29 -4.25
N LYS A 92 4.37 15.52 -2.94
CA LYS A 92 4.61 16.86 -2.37
C LYS A 92 6.07 17.08 -1.93
N ASN A 93 7.03 16.52 -2.68
CA ASN A 93 8.44 16.90 -2.62
C ASN A 93 8.79 17.69 -3.87
#